data_AF-A0A5C6T722-F1
#
_entry.id   AF-A0A5C6T722-F1
#
_cell.length_a   1.000
_cell.length_b   1.000
_cell.length_c   1.000
_cell.angle_alpha   90.00
_cell.angle_beta   90.00
_cell.angle_gamma   90.00
#
_symmetry.space_group_name_H-M   'P 1'
#
loop_
_entity.id
_entity.type
_entity.pdbx_description
1 polymer ?
#
loop_
_entity_poly.entity_id
_entity_poly.type
_entity_poly.pdbx_seq_one_letter_code
_entity_poly.pdbx_strand_id
1 'polypeptide(L)'
;MAAPNKNVVFDVVGTLVSYDHLYEAIKKRLGHKLIPQGIQPTLLGICWLEMAEREYTYLSLHGQYVQFLKLFEALFYRCLHYAGIENPRSFATAEDVDSLMHEFKELKLTDGAAECIQKPRDAGFTVWCFTTGDISRVGGYFSKVAG
;
A
#
# COMPACT_ATOMS: atom_id res chain seq x y z
N MET A 1 35.83 2.36 -24.65
CA MET A 1 34.52 1.78 -24.29
C MET A 1 33.87 2.69 -23.28
N ALA A 2 32.62 3.12 -23.48
CA ALA A 2 31.88 3.85 -22.44
C ALA A 2 31.76 2.95 -21.21
N ALA A 3 31.97 3.52 -20.01
CA ALA A 3 31.74 2.77 -18.78
C ALA A 3 30.30 2.22 -18.78
N PRO A 4 30.06 0.97 -18.36
CA PRO A 4 28.72 0.42 -18.35
C PRO A 4 27.81 1.29 -17.48
N ASN A 5 26.65 1.69 -18.01
CA ASN A 5 25.65 2.44 -17.26
C ASN A 5 25.14 1.55 -16.11
N LYS A 6 25.58 1.84 -14.89
CA LYS A 6 25.13 1.14 -13.68
C LYS A 6 23.76 1.66 -13.30
N ASN A 7 22.78 0.77 -13.26
CA ASN A 7 21.41 1.09 -12.89
C ASN A 7 20.99 0.23 -11.71
N VAL A 8 20.22 0.81 -10.80
CA VAL A 8 19.46 0.07 -9.78
C VAL A 8 18.01 0.54 -9.86
N VAL A 9 17.08 -0.41 -9.80
CA VAL A 9 15.65 -0.15 -9.89
C VAL A 9 15.01 -0.67 -8.62
N PHE A 10 14.35 0.23 -7.89
CA PHE A 10 13.60 -0.12 -6.69
C PHE A 10 12.12 -0.22 -7.02
N ASP A 11 11.48 -1.28 -6.54
CA ASP A 11 10.07 -1.16 -6.22
C ASP A 11 9.89 -0.13 -5.08
N VAL A 12 8.71 0.49 -5.02
CA VAL A 12 8.41 1.56 -4.06
C VAL A 12 7.58 1.04 -2.90
N VAL A 13 6.40 0.50 -3.15
CA VAL A 13 5.39 0.26 -2.09
C VAL A 13 5.53 -1.16 -1.57
N GLY A 14 5.84 -1.30 -0.28
CA GLY A 14 6.27 -2.57 0.33
C GLY A 14 7.79 -2.75 0.34
N THR A 15 8.54 -1.92 -0.39
CA THR A 15 10.01 -1.93 -0.43
C THR A 15 10.62 -0.70 0.24
N LEU A 16 10.37 0.50 -0.32
CA LEU A 16 10.84 1.78 0.23
C LEU A 16 9.79 2.45 1.12
N VAL A 17 8.52 2.14 0.90
CA VAL A 17 7.35 2.66 1.63
C VAL A 17 6.71 1.52 2.41
N SER A 18 6.48 1.74 3.71
CA SER A 18 5.87 0.74 4.60
C SER A 18 4.35 0.85 4.64
N TYR A 19 3.68 -0.29 4.81
CA TYR A 19 2.24 -0.38 5.09
C TYR A 19 1.88 -0.18 6.57
N ASP A 20 2.85 -0.04 7.47
CA ASP A 20 2.61 0.11 8.91
C ASP A 20 1.67 1.28 9.23
N HIS A 21 1.79 2.37 8.46
CA HIS A 21 0.90 3.52 8.60
C HIS A 21 -0.58 3.15 8.41
N LEU A 22 -0.89 2.33 7.39
CA LEU A 22 -2.24 1.83 7.16
C LEU A 22 -2.69 0.92 8.31
N TYR A 23 -1.82 0.03 8.80
CA TYR A 23 -2.18 -0.91 9.87
C TYR A 23 -2.54 -0.17 11.17
N GLU A 24 -1.77 0.86 11.53
CA GLU A 24 -2.09 1.72 12.66
C GLU A 24 -3.35 2.55 12.43
N ALA A 25 -3.61 3.00 11.19
CA ALA A 25 -4.86 3.68 10.85
C ALA A 25 -6.08 2.77 11.02
N ILE A 26 -6.02 1.52 10.56
CA ILE A 26 -7.07 0.51 10.76
C ILE A 26 -7.31 0.28 12.25
N LYS A 27 -6.23 0.09 13.02
CA LYS A 27 -6.32 -0.10 14.48
C LYS A 27 -6.97 1.09 15.16
N LYS A 28 -6.58 2.32 14.82
CA LYS A 28 -7.15 3.55 15.39
C LYS A 28 -8.62 3.72 15.05
N ARG A 29 -9.00 3.48 13.79
CA ARG A 29 -10.38 3.71 13.31
C ARG A 29 -11.34 2.59 13.73
N LEU A 30 -10.93 1.33 13.54
CA LEU A 30 -11.82 0.17 13.63
C LEU A 30 -11.39 -0.86 14.68
N GLY A 31 -10.24 -0.71 15.34
CA GLY A 31 -9.73 -1.68 16.30
C GLY A 31 -10.71 -2.02 17.42
N HIS A 32 -11.44 -1.02 17.92
CA HIS A 32 -12.46 -1.21 18.96
C HIS A 32 -13.64 -2.12 18.52
N LYS A 33 -13.90 -2.26 17.20
CA LYS A 33 -14.91 -3.16 16.64
C LYS A 33 -14.30 -4.50 16.22
N LEU A 34 -13.09 -4.49 15.68
CA LEU A 34 -12.40 -5.66 15.14
C LEU A 34 -11.90 -6.62 16.23
N ILE A 35 -11.26 -6.07 17.27
CA ILE A 35 -10.63 -6.88 18.32
C ILE A 35 -11.64 -7.76 19.07
N PRO A 36 -12.84 -7.27 19.45
CA PRO A 36 -13.87 -8.12 20.06
C PRO A 36 -14.37 -9.28 19.18
N GLN A 37 -14.21 -9.17 17.86
CA GLN A 37 -14.55 -10.23 16.90
C GLN A 37 -13.38 -11.20 16.67
N GLY A 38 -12.27 -11.05 17.41
CA GLY A 38 -11.05 -11.85 17.21
C GLY A 38 -10.22 -11.44 15.99
N ILE A 39 -10.55 -10.31 15.35
CA ILE A 39 -9.87 -9.84 14.14
C ILE A 39 -8.78 -8.85 14.53
N GLN A 40 -7.52 -9.21 14.29
CA GLN A 40 -6.42 -8.28 14.48
C GLN A 40 -6.41 -7.22 13.36
N PRO A 41 -6.34 -5.90 13.68
CA PRO A 41 -6.33 -4.84 12.66
C PRO A 41 -5.24 -5.02 11.60
N THR A 42 -4.03 -5.41 12.01
CA THR A 42 -2.92 -5.70 11.09
C THR A 42 -3.23 -6.86 10.16
N LEU A 43 -3.87 -7.93 10.67
CA LEU A 43 -4.26 -9.08 9.85
C LEU A 43 -5.29 -8.66 8.79
N LEU A 44 -6.29 -7.85 9.16
CA LEU A 44 -7.25 -7.31 8.19
C LEU A 44 -6.53 -6.49 7.10
N GLY A 45 -5.61 -5.61 7.49
CA GLY A 45 -4.83 -4.79 6.55
C GLY A 45 -4.00 -5.62 5.57
N ILE A 46 -3.29 -6.64 6.07
CA ILE A 46 -2.52 -7.58 5.23
C ILE A 46 -3.46 -8.32 4.27
N CYS A 47 -4.52 -8.96 4.78
CA CYS A 47 -5.46 -9.70 3.94
C CYS A 47 -6.13 -8.81 2.88
N TRP A 48 -6.37 -7.55 3.19
CA TRP A 48 -6.93 -6.59 2.26
C TRP A 48 -5.97 -6.25 1.11
N LEU A 49 -4.69 -5.97 1.43
CA LEU A 49 -3.65 -5.71 0.44
C LEU A 49 -3.40 -6.93 -0.45
N GLU A 50 -3.17 -8.10 0.15
CA GLU A 50 -2.88 -9.34 -0.57
C GLU A 50 -4.03 -9.74 -1.50
N MET A 51 -5.28 -9.56 -1.06
CA MET A 51 -6.44 -9.81 -1.92
C MET A 51 -6.48 -8.85 -3.10
N ALA A 52 -6.20 -7.56 -2.87
CA ALA A 52 -6.19 -6.57 -3.95
C ALA A 52 -5.08 -6.80 -4.96
N GLU A 53 -3.86 -7.11 -4.51
CA GLU A 53 -2.74 -7.45 -5.39
C GLU A 53 -3.05 -8.68 -6.25
N ARG A 54 -3.62 -9.72 -5.65
CA ARG A 54 -4.03 -10.94 -6.38
C ARG A 54 -5.09 -10.64 -7.44
N GLU A 55 -6.15 -9.94 -7.07
CA GLU A 55 -7.27 -9.62 -7.99
C GLU A 55 -6.80 -8.66 -9.09
N TYR A 56 -5.97 -7.66 -8.77
CA TYR A 56 -5.39 -6.72 -9.73
C TYR A 56 -4.52 -7.45 -10.75
N THR A 57 -3.69 -8.39 -10.28
CA THR A 57 -2.82 -9.20 -11.13
C THR A 57 -3.65 -10.05 -12.09
N TYR A 58 -4.64 -10.79 -11.59
CA TYR A 58 -5.46 -11.64 -12.45
C TYR A 58 -6.27 -10.86 -13.47
N LEU A 59 -6.87 -9.74 -13.08
CA LEU A 59 -7.59 -8.86 -14.00
C LEU A 59 -6.66 -8.31 -15.09
N SER A 60 -5.44 -7.91 -14.72
CA SER A 60 -4.44 -7.41 -15.68
C SER A 60 -4.01 -8.50 -16.66
N LEU A 61 -3.76 -9.73 -16.18
CA LEU A 61 -3.38 -10.86 -17.02
C LEU A 61 -4.49 -11.30 -17.98
N HIS A 62 -5.75 -11.13 -17.60
CA HIS A 62 -6.91 -11.46 -18.44
C HIS A 62 -7.34 -10.31 -19.36
N GLY A 63 -6.57 -9.22 -19.44
CA GLY A 63 -6.88 -8.06 -20.29
C GLY A 63 -8.03 -7.19 -19.78
N GLN A 64 -8.46 -7.38 -18.54
CA GLN A 64 -9.53 -6.62 -17.88
C GLN A 64 -8.96 -5.64 -16.85
N TYR A 65 -8.00 -4.82 -17.27
CA TYR A 65 -7.32 -3.88 -16.37
C TYR A 65 -8.32 -3.03 -15.56
N VAL A 66 -8.10 -2.97 -14.24
CA VAL A 66 -8.79 -2.08 -13.31
C VAL A 66 -7.73 -1.38 -12.48
N GLN A 67 -7.92 -0.08 -12.22
CA GLN A 67 -7.03 0.69 -11.36
C GLN A 67 -6.97 0.08 -9.96
N PHE A 68 -5.76 -0.12 -9.42
CA PHE A 68 -5.53 -0.76 -8.12
C PHE A 68 -6.36 -0.13 -6.99
N LEU A 69 -6.36 1.19 -6.85
CA LEU A 69 -7.09 1.87 -5.77
C LEU A 69 -8.60 1.62 -5.79
N LYS A 70 -9.19 1.56 -7.00
CA LYS A 70 -10.61 1.25 -7.17
C LYS A 70 -10.93 -0.17 -6.73
N LEU A 71 -10.05 -1.10 -7.06
CA LEU A 71 -10.19 -2.51 -6.67
C LEU A 71 -9.98 -2.68 -5.16
N PHE A 72 -8.94 -2.03 -4.61
CA PHE A 72 -8.62 -2.03 -3.19
C PHE A 72 -9.82 -1.57 -2.37
N GLU A 73 -10.37 -0.38 -2.63
CA GLU A 73 -11.58 0.13 -1.95
C GLU A 73 -12.74 -0.86 -1.99
N ALA A 74 -13.04 -1.42 -3.17
CA ALA A 74 -14.16 -2.34 -3.36
C ALA A 74 -14.00 -3.67 -2.60
N LEU A 75 -12.76 -4.10 -2.34
CA LEU A 75 -12.46 -5.36 -1.67
C LEU A 75 -12.55 -5.30 -0.15
N PHE A 76 -12.55 -4.11 0.45
CA PHE A 76 -12.56 -3.95 1.91
C PHE A 76 -13.70 -4.74 2.59
N TYR A 77 -14.93 -4.56 2.10
CA TYR A 77 -16.09 -5.26 2.65
C TYR A 77 -16.05 -6.77 2.42
N ARG A 78 -15.42 -7.22 1.34
CA ARG A 78 -15.21 -8.66 1.07
C ARG A 78 -14.25 -9.26 2.09
N CYS A 79 -13.19 -8.55 2.43
CA CYS A 79 -12.25 -8.97 3.48
C CYS A 79 -12.93 -9.07 4.84
N LEU A 80 -13.77 -8.10 5.22
CA LEU A 80 -14.56 -8.18 6.45
C LEU A 80 -15.50 -9.39 6.45
N HIS A 81 -16.16 -9.67 5.32
CA HIS A 81 -17.03 -10.83 5.20
C HIS A 81 -16.27 -12.15 5.39
N TYR A 82 -15.11 -12.29 4.74
CA TYR A 82 -14.26 -13.48 4.90
C TYR A 82 -13.65 -13.61 6.30
N ALA A 83 -13.49 -12.49 7.01
CA ALA A 83 -13.08 -12.48 8.41
C ALA A 83 -14.22 -12.83 9.39
N GLY A 84 -15.40 -13.21 8.90
CA GLY A 84 -16.54 -13.67 9.72
C GLY A 84 -17.56 -12.59 10.07
N ILE A 85 -17.45 -11.38 9.51
CA ILE A 85 -18.45 -10.33 9.72
C ILE A 85 -19.64 -10.56 8.78
N GLU A 86 -20.78 -10.95 9.35
CA GLU A 86 -22.00 -11.28 8.58
C GLU A 86 -22.54 -10.09 7.77
N ASN A 87 -22.54 -8.88 8.37
CA ASN A 87 -22.98 -7.66 7.71
C ASN A 87 -21.87 -6.58 7.66
N PRO A 88 -20.93 -6.66 6.69
CA PRO A 88 -19.76 -5.78 6.62
C PRO A 88 -20.09 -4.29 6.52
N ARG A 89 -21.17 -3.92 5.82
CA ARG A 89 -21.53 -2.51 5.58
C ARG A 89 -22.21 -1.86 6.80
N SER A 90 -22.83 -2.66 7.66
CA SER A 90 -23.26 -2.21 9.00
C SER A 90 -22.07 -2.15 9.97
N PHE A 91 -21.05 -3.00 9.76
CA PHE A 91 -19.87 -3.05 10.60
C PHE A 91 -18.87 -1.92 10.33
N ALA A 92 -18.70 -1.49 9.09
CA ALA A 92 -17.86 -0.33 8.74
C ALA A 92 -18.62 0.54 7.74
N THR A 93 -18.70 1.84 8.01
CA THR A 93 -19.41 2.77 7.13
C THR A 93 -18.59 3.03 5.86
N ALA A 94 -19.21 3.62 4.84
CA ALA A 94 -18.46 4.09 3.67
C ALA A 94 -17.40 5.14 4.07
N GLU A 95 -17.74 6.02 5.02
CA GLU A 95 -16.81 7.03 5.55
C GLU A 95 -15.59 6.40 6.25
N ASP A 96 -15.77 5.27 6.94
CA ASP A 96 -14.65 4.53 7.52
C ASP A 96 -13.68 4.04 6.43
N VAL A 97 -14.22 3.52 5.33
CA VAL A 97 -13.42 3.04 4.19
C VAL A 97 -12.75 4.21 3.49
N ASP A 98 -13.48 5.29 3.21
CA ASP A 98 -12.94 6.50 2.58
C ASP A 98 -11.77 7.09 3.40
N SER A 99 -11.92 7.11 4.73
CA SER A 99 -10.86 7.56 5.65
C SER A 99 -9.63 6.65 5.55
N LEU A 100 -9.81 5.33 5.53
CA LEU A 100 -8.69 4.39 5.41
C LEU A 100 -8.03 4.45 4.03
N MET A 101 -8.80 4.70 2.97
CA MET A 101 -8.28 4.93 1.62
C MET A 101 -7.47 6.22 1.53
N HIS A 102 -7.82 7.25 2.31
CA HIS A 102 -6.99 8.45 2.47
C HIS A 102 -5.67 8.11 3.15
N GLU A 103 -5.69 7.40 4.29
CA GLU A 103 -4.46 6.99 5.01
C GLU A 103 -3.57 6.08 4.14
N PHE A 104 -4.14 5.23 3.29
CA PHE A 104 -3.39 4.45 2.30
C PHE A 104 -2.66 5.32 1.26
N LYS A 105 -3.18 6.48 0.91
CA LYS A 105 -2.48 7.43 0.02
C LYS A 105 -1.38 8.19 0.75
N GLU A 106 -1.35 8.11 2.08
CA GLU A 106 -0.44 8.83 2.97
C GLU A 106 0.65 7.92 3.59
N LEU A 107 0.87 6.72 3.04
CA LEU A 107 1.96 5.83 3.46
C LEU A 107 3.33 6.53 3.51
N LYS A 108 4.22 5.98 4.33
CA LYS A 108 5.47 6.64 4.69
C LYS A 108 6.67 5.81 4.24
N LEU A 109 7.76 6.50 3.93
CA LEU A 109 9.05 5.83 3.74
C LEU A 109 9.42 5.03 4.99
N THR A 110 9.97 3.85 4.78
CA THR A 110 10.53 3.05 5.87
C THR A 110 11.83 3.67 6.37
N ASP A 111 12.20 3.38 7.61
CA ASP A 111 13.46 3.83 8.19
C ASP A 111 14.64 3.35 7.34
N GLY A 112 15.57 4.25 7.03
CA GLY A 112 16.73 3.96 6.19
C GLY A 112 16.46 3.98 4.67
N ALA A 113 15.24 4.23 4.20
CA ALA A 113 14.96 4.31 2.75
C ALA A 113 15.80 5.36 2.02
N ALA A 114 16.01 6.53 2.65
CA ALA A 114 16.85 7.60 2.08
C ALA A 114 18.31 7.14 1.92
N GLU A 115 18.86 6.48 2.94
CA GLU A 115 20.22 5.92 2.91
C GLU A 115 20.35 4.80 1.86
N CYS A 116 19.33 3.95 1.73
CA CYS A 116 19.25 2.87 0.75
C CYS A 116 19.30 3.41 -0.70
N ILE A 117 18.70 4.58 -0.94
CA ILE A 117 18.73 5.26 -2.24
C ILE A 117 20.05 6.01 -2.45
N GLN A 118 20.58 6.66 -1.41
CA GLN A 118 21.75 7.52 -1.53
C GLN A 118 23.04 6.72 -1.75
N LYS A 119 23.22 5.59 -1.06
CA LYS A 119 24.43 4.76 -1.19
C LYS A 119 24.73 4.33 -2.64
N PRO A 120 23.77 3.79 -3.42
CA PRO A 120 23.99 3.50 -4.84
C PRO A 120 24.31 4.75 -5.67
N ARG A 121 23.66 5.89 -5.40
CA ARG A 121 23.94 7.16 -6.11
C ARG A 121 25.40 7.58 -5.90
N ASP A 122 25.86 7.54 -4.65
CA ASP A 122 27.24 7.89 -4.30
C ASP A 122 28.25 6.93 -4.96
N ALA A 123 27.86 5.68 -5.19
CA ALA A 123 28.66 4.69 -5.93
C ALA A 123 28.57 4.80 -7.47
N GLY A 124 27.90 5.84 -7.99
CA GLY A 124 27.78 6.11 -9.42
C GLY A 124 26.67 5.34 -10.14
N PHE A 125 25.66 4.82 -9.43
CA PHE A 125 24.48 4.21 -10.04
C PHE A 125 23.44 5.27 -10.40
N THR A 126 22.78 5.09 -11.54
CA THR A 126 21.48 5.74 -11.79
C THR A 126 20.40 4.97 -11.03
N VAL A 127 19.64 5.66 -10.20
CA VAL A 127 18.58 5.05 -9.37
C VAL A 127 17.21 5.34 -9.98
N TRP A 128 16.45 4.28 -10.21
CA TRP A 128 15.09 4.33 -10.72
C TRP A 128 14.10 3.80 -9.68
N CYS A 129 12.87 4.30 -9.75
CA CYS A 129 11.71 3.72 -9.07
C CYS A 129 10.77 3.14 -10.12
N PHE A 130 10.34 1.90 -9.94
CA PHE A 130 9.38 1.22 -10.81
C PHE A 130 8.28 0.60 -9.96
N THR A 131 7.03 1.04 -10.16
CA THR A 131 5.93 0.68 -9.26
C THR A 131 4.60 0.66 -10.00
N THR A 132 3.65 -0.10 -9.45
CA THR A 132 2.24 -0.13 -9.88
C THR A 132 1.46 1.12 -9.44
N GLY A 133 2.03 1.94 -8.55
CA GLY A 133 1.42 3.19 -8.11
C GLY A 133 1.45 4.30 -9.16
N ASP A 134 0.44 5.17 -9.14
CA ASP A 134 0.45 6.37 -9.97
C ASP A 134 1.52 7.38 -9.52
N ILE A 135 2.03 8.16 -10.49
CA ILE A 135 3.13 9.10 -10.29
C ILE A 135 2.81 10.13 -9.19
N SER A 136 1.56 10.63 -9.13
CA SER A 136 1.17 11.62 -8.13
C SER A 136 1.23 11.08 -6.71
N ARG A 137 0.72 9.87 -6.47
CA ARG A 137 0.78 9.20 -5.17
C ARG A 137 2.21 8.91 -4.76
N VAL A 138 2.98 8.31 -5.67
CA VAL A 138 4.35 7.87 -5.39
C VAL A 138 5.28 9.06 -5.17
N GLY A 139 5.17 10.10 -6.01
CA GLY A 139 5.91 11.35 -5.84
C GLY A 139 5.60 12.04 -4.50
N GLY A 140 4.35 11.94 -4.04
CA GLY A 140 3.91 12.45 -2.74
C GLY A 140 4.62 11.82 -1.54
N TYR A 141 5.06 10.56 -1.62
CA TYR A 141 5.79 9.90 -0.52
C TYR A 141 7.19 10.49 -0.35
N PHE A 142 7.87 10.81 -1.45
CA PHE A 142 9.23 11.34 -1.43
C PHE A 142 9.27 12.85 -1.11
N SER A 143 8.26 13.61 -1.54
CA SER A 143 8.22 15.07 -1.29
C SER A 143 8.04 15.43 0.19
N LYS A 144 7.39 14.57 0.97
CA LYS A 144 7.15 14.78 2.41
C LYS A 144 8.40 14.60 3.29
N VAL A 145 9.48 14.04 2.74
CA VAL A 145 10.77 13.83 3.44
C VAL A 145 11.84 14.82 2.98
N ALA A 146 11.59 15.54 1.86
CA ALA A 146 12.50 16.53 1.31
C ALA A 146 12.36 17.94 1.96
N GLY A 147 11.82 18.03 3.18
CA GLY A 147 11.63 19.25 3.95
C GLY A 147 12.42 19.24 5.25
#